data_AF-A0A4P6JL41-F1
#
_entry.id   AF-A0A4P6JL41-F1
#
_cell.length_a   1.000
_cell.length_b   1.000
_cell.length_c   1.000
_cell.angle_alpha   90.00
_cell.angle_beta   90.00
_cell.angle_gamma   90.00
#
_symmetry.space_group_name_H-M   'P 1'
#
loop_
_entity.id
_entity.type
_entity.pdbx_description
1 polymer ?
#
loop_
_entity_poly.entity_id
_entity_poly.type
_entity_poly.pdbx_seq_one_letter_code
_entity_poly.pdbx_strand_id
1 'polypeptide(L)'
;MHKLWLALLLICSLLTFAACGGAISPATSTEASSPIVHMDSTSFVQPSITIHKGQRIILSADTAVPHIIANGSWDNGAPKKLKEPGAPEVNDVQINGNSQGNIGPFTTAGTFQLYCTIHPNMQLTVIVQ
;
A
#
# COMPACT_ATOMS: atom_id res chain seq x y z
N MET A 1 38.94 -30.75 63.79
CA MET A 1 39.20 -32.06 63.13
C MET A 1 38.33 -32.06 61.89
N HIS A 2 38.73 -32.00 60.61
CA HIS A 2 39.93 -32.32 59.83
C HIS A 2 40.15 -31.18 58.81
N LYS A 3 41.29 -30.49 58.75
CA LYS A 3 42.50 -30.77 57.94
C LYS A 3 42.25 -30.93 56.43
N LEU A 4 42.77 -29.94 55.69
CA LEU A 4 43.26 -29.95 54.30
C LEU A 4 42.18 -30.29 53.24
N TRP A 5 41.99 -29.54 52.17
CA TRP A 5 42.91 -29.50 51.02
C TRP A 5 43.13 -28.07 50.51
N LEU A 6 44.40 -27.66 50.49
CA LEU A 6 44.93 -26.52 49.74
C LEU A 6 45.63 -27.03 48.47
N ALA A 7 45.74 -26.13 47.49
CA ALA A 7 46.62 -26.08 46.31
C ALA A 7 45.86 -26.22 44.98
N LEU A 8 45.50 -25.14 44.28
CA LEU A 8 46.32 -24.11 43.59
C LEU A 8 47.06 -24.66 42.36
N LEU A 9 46.63 -24.22 41.17
CA LEU A 9 47.38 -24.03 39.91
C LEU A 9 46.36 -23.54 38.86
N LEU A 10 46.16 -22.23 38.62
CA LEU A 10 47.02 -21.29 37.87
C LEU A 10 47.14 -21.69 36.40
N ILE A 11 46.87 -20.73 35.48
CA ILE A 11 46.94 -20.72 34.00
C ILE A 11 45.53 -20.53 33.39
N CYS A 12 45.20 -19.56 32.54
CA CYS A 12 45.86 -18.37 32.02
C CYS A 12 44.76 -17.58 31.27
N SER A 13 44.62 -16.29 31.53
CA SER A 13 43.77 -15.36 30.76
C SER A 13 44.37 -15.09 29.38
N LEU A 14 43.67 -15.39 28.28
CA LEU A 14 43.75 -14.69 26.98
C LEU A 14 42.45 -15.00 26.19
N LEU A 15 41.53 -14.05 25.96
CA LEU A 15 41.46 -13.15 24.78
C LEU A 15 41.36 -13.97 23.46
N THR A 16 40.35 -13.92 22.57
CA THR A 16 39.44 -12.85 22.13
C THR A 16 38.46 -13.35 21.02
N PHE A 17 37.43 -12.53 20.72
CA PHE A 17 36.66 -12.36 19.45
C PHE A 17 35.77 -13.49 18.90
N ALA A 18 34.46 -13.25 18.87
CA ALA A 18 33.73 -13.00 17.62
C ALA A 18 32.27 -12.58 17.92
N ALA A 19 31.92 -11.38 17.45
CA ALA A 19 30.59 -10.82 17.55
C ALA A 19 29.60 -11.61 16.69
N CYS A 20 28.52 -12.07 17.30
CA CYS A 20 27.25 -12.31 16.60
C CYS A 20 26.28 -11.19 17.02
N GLY A 21 26.52 -10.00 16.48
CA GLY A 21 25.51 -8.95 16.40
C GLY A 21 24.44 -9.36 15.40
N GLY A 22 23.60 -10.33 15.77
CA GLY A 22 22.33 -10.56 15.09
C GLY A 22 21.35 -9.51 15.59
N ALA A 23 21.38 -8.33 14.97
CA ALA A 23 20.34 -7.34 15.17
C ALA A 23 19.00 -8.03 14.92
N ILE A 24 18.18 -8.09 15.97
CA ILE A 24 16.75 -8.38 15.88
C ILE A 24 16.22 -7.39 14.86
N SER A 25 15.90 -7.87 13.67
CA SER A 25 15.13 -7.09 12.71
C SER A 25 13.68 -7.27 13.09
N PRO A 26 12.97 -6.28 13.67
CA PRO A 26 11.54 -6.27 13.58
C PRO A 26 11.20 -5.82 12.16
N ALA A 27 11.35 -6.72 11.19
CA ALA A 27 10.69 -6.57 9.89
C ALA A 27 9.39 -7.38 9.92
N THR A 28 8.56 -7.15 10.92
CA THR A 28 7.11 -7.27 10.75
C THR A 28 6.68 -6.02 9.98
N SER A 29 6.99 -5.98 8.68
CA SER A 29 6.15 -5.26 7.75
C SER A 29 4.83 -6.02 7.75
N THR A 30 3.92 -5.67 8.66
CA THR A 30 2.50 -5.86 8.43
C THR A 30 2.25 -5.20 7.08
N GLU A 31 2.13 -5.98 5.99
CA GLU A 31 1.58 -5.46 4.75
C GLU A 31 0.23 -4.89 5.15
N ALA A 32 0.16 -3.56 5.25
CA ALA A 32 -1.10 -2.89 5.50
C ALA A 32 -2.03 -3.34 4.37
N SER A 33 -3.13 -3.99 4.72
CA SER A 33 -4.07 -4.48 3.73
C SER A 33 -4.45 -3.32 2.82
N SER A 34 -4.42 -3.57 1.51
CA SER A 34 -4.84 -2.55 0.54
C SER A 34 -6.33 -2.32 0.73
N PRO A 35 -6.78 -1.09 1.05
CA PRO A 35 -8.20 -0.85 1.26
C PRO A 35 -8.97 -1.04 -0.04
N ILE A 36 -10.24 -1.44 0.11
CA ILE A 36 -11.14 -1.73 -1.00
C ILE A 36 -12.05 -0.52 -1.23
N VAL A 37 -12.13 -0.06 -2.47
CA VAL A 37 -13.12 0.91 -2.95
C VAL A 37 -14.14 0.16 -3.79
N HIS A 38 -15.40 0.25 -3.38
CA HIS A 38 -16.51 -0.41 -4.05
C HIS A 38 -17.05 0.45 -5.19
N MET A 39 -17.46 -0.19 -6.27
CA MET A 39 -18.08 0.42 -7.45
C MET A 39 -19.42 -0.27 -7.73
N ASP A 40 -20.47 0.53 -7.82
CA ASP A 40 -21.76 0.09 -8.34
C ASP A 40 -21.80 0.22 -9.87
N SER A 41 -22.98 0.09 -10.48
CA SER A 41 -23.15 0.16 -11.94
C SER A 41 -22.59 1.45 -12.58
N THR A 42 -22.60 2.58 -11.89
CA THR A 42 -22.24 3.89 -12.48
C THR A 42 -21.39 4.78 -11.59
N SER A 43 -21.03 4.34 -10.38
CA SER A 43 -20.43 5.20 -9.37
C SER A 43 -19.37 4.46 -8.56
N PHE A 44 -18.42 5.21 -8.00
CA PHE A 44 -17.72 4.75 -6.81
C PHE A 44 -18.67 4.93 -5.62
N VAL A 45 -18.87 3.87 -4.84
CA VAL A 45 -19.80 3.88 -3.68
C VAL A 45 -19.35 4.92 -2.65
N GLN A 46 -18.03 5.04 -2.45
CA GLN A 46 -17.42 6.18 -1.77
C GLN A 46 -16.73 7.12 -2.78
N PRO A 47 -16.97 8.44 -2.72
CA PRO A 47 -16.33 9.39 -3.65
C PRO A 47 -14.89 9.76 -3.25
N SER A 48 -14.45 9.36 -2.05
CA SER A 48 -13.10 9.65 -1.54
C SER A 48 -12.58 8.51 -0.68
N ILE A 49 -11.26 8.34 -0.66
CA ILE A 49 -10.55 7.43 0.24
C ILE A 49 -9.24 8.07 0.73
N THR A 50 -8.89 7.83 1.99
CA THR A 50 -7.59 8.21 2.56
C THR A 50 -6.74 6.96 2.75
N ILE A 51 -5.50 7.00 2.27
CA ILE A 51 -4.52 5.91 2.38
C ILE A 51 -3.15 6.46 2.82
N HIS A 52 -2.28 5.57 3.27
CA HIS A 52 -0.89 5.86 3.59
C HIS A 52 0.02 5.71 2.36
N LYS A 53 1.13 6.44 2.36
CA LYS A 53 2.19 6.26 1.35
C LYS A 53 2.61 4.79 1.22
N GLY A 54 2.81 4.38 -0.02
CA GLY A 54 3.19 3.02 -0.40
C GLY A 54 2.00 2.06 -0.55
N GLN A 55 0.81 2.41 -0.06
CA GLN A 55 -0.37 1.55 -0.23
C GLN A 55 -0.86 1.51 -1.67
N ARG A 56 -1.54 0.41 -2.00
CA ARG A 56 -2.38 0.25 -3.19
C ARG A 56 -3.84 0.38 -2.77
N ILE A 57 -4.73 0.62 -3.74
CA ILE A 57 -6.17 0.42 -3.53
C ILE A 57 -6.63 -0.75 -4.38
N ILE A 58 -7.59 -1.52 -3.86
CA ILE A 58 -8.35 -2.51 -4.61
C ILE A 58 -9.64 -1.84 -5.05
N LEU A 59 -9.96 -1.89 -6.34
CA LEU A 59 -11.27 -1.52 -6.86
C LEU A 59 -12.11 -2.78 -7.03
N SER A 60 -13.30 -2.83 -6.42
CA SER A 60 -14.26 -3.94 -6.52
C SER A 60 -15.47 -3.50 -7.31
N ALA A 61 -15.71 -4.12 -8.47
CA ALA A 61 -16.97 -3.97 -9.19
C ALA A 61 -18.01 -4.92 -8.58
N ASP A 62 -18.99 -4.38 -7.87
CA ASP A 62 -19.98 -5.18 -7.13
C ASP A 62 -21.16 -5.60 -8.00
N THR A 63 -21.16 -5.20 -9.28
CA THR A 63 -22.17 -5.53 -10.27
C THR A 63 -21.54 -6.12 -11.52
N ALA A 64 -22.36 -6.65 -12.44
CA ALA A 64 -21.88 -7.15 -13.73
C ALA A 64 -21.41 -6.04 -14.71
N VAL A 65 -21.54 -4.77 -14.35
CA VAL A 65 -21.12 -3.65 -15.21
C VAL A 65 -19.59 -3.47 -15.14
N PRO A 66 -18.89 -3.42 -16.28
CA PRO A 66 -17.45 -3.18 -16.29
C PRO A 66 -17.11 -1.70 -16.10
N HIS A 67 -15.89 -1.42 -15.66
CA HIS A 67 -15.33 -0.07 -15.50
C HIS A 67 -13.96 0.04 -16.17
N ILE A 68 -13.64 1.23 -16.67
CA ILE A 68 -12.33 1.56 -17.25
C ILE A 68 -11.80 2.79 -16.53
N ILE A 69 -10.78 2.61 -15.71
CA ILE A 69 -10.30 3.65 -14.79
C ILE A 69 -9.05 4.32 -15.33
N ALA A 70 -9.01 5.65 -15.25
CA ALA A 70 -7.86 6.46 -15.65
C ALA A 70 -7.61 7.62 -14.68
N ASN A 71 -6.43 8.23 -14.74
CA ASN A 71 -6.17 9.49 -14.04
C ASN A 71 -7.00 10.64 -14.61
N GLY A 72 -7.62 11.43 -13.73
CA GLY A 72 -8.38 12.62 -14.10
C GLY A 72 -9.74 12.68 -13.43
N SER A 73 -10.61 13.54 -13.96
CA SER A 73 -11.95 13.78 -13.42
C SER A 73 -12.98 13.96 -14.53
N TRP A 74 -14.25 14.01 -14.14
CA TRP A 74 -15.29 14.61 -14.98
C TRP A 74 -15.47 16.08 -14.61
N ASP A 75 -15.73 16.92 -15.61
CA ASP A 75 -16.07 18.33 -15.44
C ASP A 75 -17.28 18.65 -16.31
N ASN A 76 -18.44 18.82 -15.68
CA ASN A 76 -19.71 19.09 -16.34
C ASN A 76 -20.02 18.11 -17.51
N GLY A 77 -19.80 16.81 -17.28
CA GLY A 77 -20.04 15.77 -18.29
C GLY A 77 -18.98 15.66 -19.39
N ALA A 78 -17.87 16.41 -19.32
CA ALA A 78 -16.70 16.24 -20.17
C ALA A 78 -15.54 15.57 -19.41
N PRO A 79 -14.82 14.60 -20.00
CA PRO A 79 -13.70 13.96 -19.33
C PRO A 79 -12.48 14.88 -19.35
N LYS A 80 -11.88 15.11 -18.19
CA LYS A 80 -10.60 15.83 -18.02
C LYS A 80 -9.53 14.84 -17.63
N LYS A 81 -8.80 14.33 -18.63
CA LYS A 81 -7.60 13.52 -18.40
C LYS A 81 -6.52 14.40 -17.78
N LEU A 82 -6.11 14.05 -16.56
CA LEU A 82 -5.03 14.73 -15.86
C LEU A 82 -4.37 13.73 -14.91
N LYS A 83 -3.06 13.61 -15.00
CA LYS A 83 -2.26 12.92 -14.00
C LYS A 83 -1.59 13.97 -13.12
N GLU A 84 -1.98 14.04 -11.86
CA GLU A 84 -1.35 14.95 -10.92
C GLU A 84 0.12 14.56 -10.64
N PRO A 85 1.00 15.53 -10.34
CA PRO A 85 2.39 15.23 -9.98
C PRO A 85 2.48 14.24 -8.81
N GLY A 86 3.26 13.17 -9.00
CA GLY A 86 3.46 12.14 -7.98
C GLY A 86 2.38 11.04 -7.93
N ALA A 87 1.29 11.17 -8.69
CA ALA A 87 0.32 10.10 -8.85
C ALA A 87 0.94 8.90 -9.61
N PRO A 88 0.53 7.65 -9.31
CA PRO A 88 0.82 6.52 -10.17
C PRO A 88 0.15 6.72 -11.55
N GLU A 89 0.72 6.11 -12.58
CA GLU A 89 0.08 6.07 -13.88
C GLU A 89 -1.09 5.09 -13.87
N VAL A 90 -2.25 5.59 -14.28
CA VAL A 90 -3.49 4.84 -14.44
C VAL A 90 -4.05 5.17 -15.81
N ASN A 91 -3.85 4.25 -16.75
CA ASN A 91 -4.19 4.44 -18.15
C ASN A 91 -5.15 3.34 -18.60
N ASP A 92 -6.45 3.65 -18.56
CA ASP A 92 -7.55 2.79 -19.00
C ASP A 92 -7.51 1.37 -18.40
N VAL A 93 -7.31 1.28 -17.08
CA VAL A 93 -7.31 0.03 -16.33
C VAL A 93 -8.71 -0.59 -16.34
N GLN A 94 -8.82 -1.80 -16.90
CA GLN A 94 -10.06 -2.55 -17.01
C GLN A 94 -10.40 -3.26 -15.70
N ILE A 95 -11.60 -3.01 -15.18
CA ILE A 95 -12.20 -3.74 -14.06
C ILE A 95 -13.49 -4.37 -14.59
N ASN A 96 -13.45 -5.67 -14.88
CA ASN A 96 -14.63 -6.39 -15.35
C ASN A 96 -15.71 -6.43 -14.25
N GLY A 97 -16.96 -6.64 -14.64
CA GLY A 97 -18.05 -6.83 -13.69
C GLY A 97 -17.80 -8.02 -12.75
N ASN A 98 -18.27 -7.91 -11.51
CA ASN A 98 -18.07 -8.88 -10.42
C ASN A 98 -16.60 -9.27 -10.22
N SER A 99 -15.67 -8.36 -10.53
CA SER A 99 -14.23 -8.59 -10.49
C SER A 99 -13.53 -7.46 -9.72
N GLN A 100 -12.24 -7.64 -9.48
CA GLN A 100 -11.40 -6.67 -8.78
C GLN A 100 -10.15 -6.32 -9.60
N GLY A 101 -9.60 -5.14 -9.35
CA GLY A 101 -8.29 -4.75 -9.85
C GLY A 101 -7.57 -3.78 -8.91
N ASN A 102 -6.28 -3.62 -9.12
CA ASN A 102 -5.41 -2.86 -8.21
C ASN A 102 -4.88 -1.59 -8.87
N ILE A 103 -4.87 -0.48 -8.12
CA ILE A 103 -4.25 0.77 -8.52
C ILE A 103 -3.18 1.18 -7.51
N GLY A 104 -2.06 1.72 -8.01
CA GLY A 104 -0.90 2.11 -7.22
C GLY A 104 0.32 1.22 -7.46
N PRO A 105 1.33 1.24 -6.57
CA PRO A 105 1.30 1.91 -5.26
C PRO A 105 1.29 3.44 -5.37
N PHE A 106 0.76 4.10 -4.34
CA PHE A 106 0.77 5.55 -4.20
C PHE A 106 1.94 5.98 -3.32
N THR A 107 3.06 6.33 -3.92
CA THR A 107 4.32 6.59 -3.19
C THR A 107 4.52 8.05 -2.77
N THR A 108 3.68 8.96 -3.26
CA THR A 108 3.77 10.41 -2.98
C THR A 108 2.55 10.84 -2.18
N ALA A 109 2.74 11.64 -1.11
CA ALA A 109 1.62 12.29 -0.44
C ALA A 109 0.99 13.34 -1.36
N GLY A 110 -0.33 13.45 -1.32
CA GLY A 110 -1.07 14.36 -2.18
C GLY A 110 -2.51 13.92 -2.36
N THR A 111 -3.20 14.66 -3.22
CA THR A 111 -4.58 14.34 -3.62
C THR A 111 -4.57 14.03 -5.11
N PHE A 112 -5.13 12.88 -5.47
CA PHE A 112 -5.11 12.35 -6.82
C PHE A 112 -6.52 12.01 -7.29
N GLN A 113 -6.89 12.41 -8.50
CA GLN A 113 -8.20 12.12 -9.07
C GLN A 113 -8.12 10.92 -10.00
N LEU A 114 -9.07 10.01 -9.82
CA LEU A 114 -9.35 8.92 -10.74
C LEU A 114 -10.78 9.05 -11.25
N TYR A 115 -11.02 8.61 -12.47
CA TYR A 115 -12.37 8.58 -13.05
C TYR A 115 -12.60 7.34 -13.90
N CYS A 116 -13.86 6.96 -14.08
CA CYS A 116 -14.24 5.95 -15.05
C CYS A 116 -14.50 6.63 -16.40
N THR A 117 -13.83 6.17 -17.47
CA THR A 117 -13.90 6.80 -18.78
C THR A 117 -15.20 6.54 -19.52
N ILE A 118 -15.93 5.49 -19.14
CA ILE A 118 -17.19 5.06 -19.78
C ILE A 118 -18.44 5.44 -18.99
N HIS A 119 -18.30 5.94 -17.76
CA HIS A 119 -19.43 6.37 -16.92
C HIS A 119 -19.29 7.86 -16.58
N PRO A 120 -20.08 8.74 -17.22
CA PRO A 120 -20.07 10.17 -16.93
C PRO A 120 -20.27 10.47 -15.45
N ASN A 121 -19.49 11.40 -14.90
CA ASN A 121 -19.49 11.85 -13.51
C ASN A 121 -19.01 10.82 -12.47
N MET A 122 -18.57 9.62 -12.89
CA MET A 122 -17.97 8.64 -12.00
C MET A 122 -16.50 9.00 -11.71
N GLN A 123 -16.23 9.48 -10.50
CA GLN A 123 -14.90 9.90 -10.07
C GLN A 123 -14.61 9.58 -8.60
N LEU A 124 -13.33 9.42 -8.28
CA LEU A 124 -12.80 9.10 -6.96
C LEU A 124 -11.65 10.06 -6.62
N THR A 125 -11.69 10.61 -5.41
CA THR A 125 -10.57 11.34 -4.82
C THR A 125 -9.74 10.39 -3.93
N VAL A 126 -8.47 10.24 -4.23
CA VAL A 126 -7.51 9.48 -3.40
C VAL A 126 -6.63 10.47 -2.65
N ILE A 127 -6.68 10.44 -1.32
CA ILE A 127 -5.87 11.27 -0.43
C ILE A 127 -4.77 10.40 0.16
N VAL A 128 -3.51 10.77 -0.06
CA VAL A 128 -2.34 10.02 0.39
C VAL A 128 -1.59 10.80 1.45
N GLN A 129 -1.39 10.19 2.61
CA GLN A 129 -0.78 10.79 3.80
C GLN A 129 0.53 10.08 4.17
#